data_AF-A0A2V7FQ11-F1
#
_entry.id   AF-A0A2V7FQ11-F1
#
_cell.length_a   1.000
_cell.length_b   1.000
_cell.length_c   1.000
_cell.angle_alpha   90.00
_cell.angle_beta   90.00
_cell.angle_gamma   90.00
#
_symmetry.space_group_name_H-M   'P 1'
#
loop_
_entity.id
_entity.type
_entity.pdbx_description
1 polymer ?
#
loop_
_entity_poly.entity_id
_entity_poly.type
_entity_poly.pdbx_seq_one_letter_code
_entity_poly.pdbx_strand_id
1 'polypeptide(L)'
;MSEAEHVHPGADMERFVREQMAFVGLGEVDIALIRRTAPVVLEHEEALTAALYDHFLAFPATARFFVREDGSPDRERIERRKHSLGRWLRETAAVAIDQGFVYYLLGVALSHSHREHGPGGKIPPQLMVGAMSLTQTALASLLEAELADAR
;
A
#
# COMPACT_ATOMS: atom_id res chain seq x y z
N MET A 1 -12.44 27.40 -5.42
CA MET A 1 -13.60 26.53 -5.21
C MET A 1 -14.26 26.98 -3.92
N SER A 2 -15.55 27.30 -3.90
CA SER A 2 -16.23 27.73 -2.68
C SER A 2 -16.33 26.57 -1.69
N GLU A 3 -16.21 26.88 -0.40
CA GLU A 3 -16.23 25.99 0.77
C GLU A 3 -17.50 25.11 0.90
N ALA A 4 -18.52 25.34 0.07
CA ALA A 4 -19.88 24.85 0.24
C ALA A 4 -20.19 23.44 -0.32
N GLU A 5 -19.22 22.66 -0.80
CA GLU A 5 -19.51 21.33 -1.38
C GLU A 5 -18.43 20.27 -1.10
N HIS A 6 -17.78 20.35 0.07
CA HIS A 6 -16.91 19.26 0.52
C HIS A 6 -17.79 18.10 1.03
N VAL A 7 -18.21 17.24 0.09
CA VAL A 7 -18.89 15.97 0.39
C VAL A 7 -17.98 15.14 1.29
N HIS A 8 -18.50 14.64 2.41
CA HIS A 8 -17.72 13.78 3.30
C HIS A 8 -17.18 12.58 2.50
N PRO A 9 -15.89 12.19 2.63
CA PRO A 9 -15.30 11.12 1.81
C PRO A 9 -16.13 9.82 1.80
N GLY A 10 -16.70 9.46 2.96
CA GLY A 10 -17.56 8.27 3.08
C GLY A 10 -18.90 8.33 2.35
N ALA A 11 -19.33 9.49 1.84
CA ALA A 11 -20.54 9.63 1.03
C ALA A 11 -20.27 9.41 -0.47
N ASP A 12 -19.03 9.62 -0.93
CA ASP A 12 -18.59 9.34 -2.30
C ASP A 12 -17.07 9.02 -2.31
N MET A 13 -16.75 7.75 -2.05
CA MET A 13 -15.36 7.29 -1.97
C MET A 13 -14.66 7.29 -3.34
N GLU A 14 -15.40 7.09 -4.43
CA GLU A 14 -14.82 7.13 -5.77
C GLU A 14 -14.36 8.55 -6.12
N ARG A 15 -15.24 9.53 -5.91
CA ARG A 15 -14.90 10.94 -6.09
C ARG A 15 -13.72 11.33 -5.21
N PHE A 16 -13.74 10.96 -3.93
CA PHE A 16 -12.63 11.23 -3.02
C PHE A 16 -11.30 10.68 -3.55
N VAL A 17 -11.25 9.42 -3.99
CA VAL A 17 -10.03 8.82 -4.53
C VAL A 17 -9.58 9.55 -5.81
N ARG A 18 -10.50 9.91 -6.71
CA ARG A 18 -10.17 10.68 -7.92
C ARG A 18 -9.63 12.07 -7.61
N GLU A 19 -10.15 12.75 -6.59
CA GLU A 19 -9.62 14.03 -6.11
C GLU A 19 -8.18 13.86 -5.57
N GLN A 20 -7.91 12.78 -4.84
CA GLN A 20 -6.54 12.47 -4.39
C GLN A 20 -5.59 12.16 -5.56
N MET A 21 -6.04 11.42 -6.57
CA MET A 21 -5.26 11.16 -7.79
C MET A 21 -4.91 12.47 -8.50
N ALA A 22 -5.90 13.35 -8.68
CA ALA A 22 -5.69 14.66 -9.29
C ALA A 22 -4.71 15.53 -8.47
N PHE A 23 -4.82 15.51 -7.14
CA PHE A 23 -3.92 16.24 -6.25
C PHE A 23 -2.45 15.82 -6.39
N VAL A 24 -2.18 14.52 -6.58
CA VAL A 24 -0.82 13.99 -6.79
C VAL A 24 -0.38 13.99 -8.26
N GLY A 25 -1.22 14.50 -9.17
CA GLY A 25 -0.94 14.56 -10.60
C GLY A 25 -1.05 13.22 -11.33
N LEU A 26 -1.72 12.22 -10.74
CA LEU A 26 -1.93 10.92 -11.38
C LEU A 26 -3.06 11.01 -12.43
N GLY A 27 -2.68 11.05 -13.70
CA GLY A 27 -3.60 11.14 -14.84
C GLY A 27 -3.64 9.89 -15.71
N GLU A 28 -4.36 9.96 -16.84
CA GLU A 28 -4.55 8.82 -17.77
C GLU A 28 -3.23 8.26 -18.32
N VAL A 29 -2.22 9.12 -18.55
CA VAL A 29 -0.89 8.69 -19.01
C VAL A 29 -0.23 7.82 -17.93
N ASP A 30 -0.27 8.26 -16.68
CA ASP A 30 0.32 7.52 -15.56
C ASP A 30 -0.41 6.20 -15.31
N ILE A 31 -1.74 6.19 -15.40
CA ILE A 31 -2.57 4.98 -15.30
C ILE A 31 -2.17 3.97 -16.38
N ALA A 32 -2.00 4.42 -17.62
CA ALA A 32 -1.57 3.57 -18.72
C ALA A 32 -0.13 3.05 -18.50
N LEU A 33 0.77 3.86 -17.95
CA LEU A 33 2.13 3.44 -17.58
C LEU A 33 2.11 2.38 -16.48
N ILE A 34 1.37 2.60 -15.38
CA ILE A 34 1.24 1.64 -14.28
C ILE A 34 0.74 0.30 -14.81
N ARG A 35 -0.31 0.30 -15.64
CA ARG A 35 -0.86 -0.95 -16.22
C ARG A 35 0.14 -1.65 -17.13
N ARG A 36 0.94 -0.88 -17.90
CA ARG A 36 1.98 -1.44 -18.78
C ARG A 36 3.15 -2.04 -18.01
N THR A 37 3.53 -1.45 -16.88
CA THR A 37 4.65 -1.94 -16.06
C THR A 37 4.22 -2.96 -15.01
N ALA A 38 2.90 -3.11 -14.76
CA ALA A 38 2.35 -4.07 -13.81
C ALA A 38 2.88 -5.51 -13.98
N PRO A 39 2.97 -6.11 -15.20
CA PRO A 39 3.49 -7.47 -15.33
C PRO A 39 4.90 -7.64 -14.77
N VAL A 40 5.79 -6.68 -15.02
CA VAL A 40 7.17 -6.65 -14.50
C VAL A 40 7.16 -6.57 -12.98
N VAL A 41 6.34 -5.68 -12.40
CA VAL A 41 6.24 -5.55 -10.95
C VAL A 41 5.71 -6.82 -10.29
N LEU A 42 4.68 -7.44 -10.89
CA LEU A 42 3.97 -8.59 -10.32
C LEU A 42 4.77 -9.90 -10.43
N GLU A 43 5.69 -10.02 -11.39
CA GLU A 43 6.66 -11.12 -11.43
C GLU A 43 7.54 -11.17 -10.16
N HIS A 44 7.75 -10.02 -9.51
CA HIS A 44 8.55 -9.87 -8.30
C HIS A 44 7.69 -9.72 -7.02
N GLU A 45 6.37 -9.98 -7.06
CA GLU A 45 5.44 -9.78 -5.94
C GLU A 45 5.96 -10.45 -4.64
N GLU A 46 6.34 -11.72 -4.70
CA GLU A 46 6.79 -12.47 -3.52
C GLU A 46 8.08 -11.86 -2.93
N ALA A 47 9.06 -11.56 -3.77
CA ALA A 47 10.33 -10.98 -3.35
C ALA A 47 10.15 -9.58 -2.74
N LEU A 48 9.32 -8.73 -3.36
CA LEU A 48 9.00 -7.40 -2.85
C LEU A 48 8.32 -7.48 -1.48
N THR A 49 7.28 -8.31 -1.35
CA THR A 49 6.57 -8.43 -0.08
C THR A 49 7.45 -9.02 1.02
N ALA A 50 8.28 -10.02 0.72
CA ALA A 50 9.24 -10.57 1.67
C ALA A 50 10.22 -9.49 2.18
N ALA A 51 10.85 -8.75 1.25
CA ALA A 51 11.83 -7.72 1.60
C ALA A 51 11.25 -6.61 2.49
N LEU A 52 10.01 -6.19 2.25
CA LEU A 52 9.34 -5.20 3.10
C LEU A 52 9.11 -5.71 4.52
N TYR A 53 8.65 -6.95 4.68
CA TYR A 53 8.43 -7.54 6.00
C TYR A 53 9.75 -7.79 6.75
N ASP A 54 10.79 -8.24 6.05
CA ASP A 54 12.12 -8.38 6.64
C ASP A 54 12.63 -7.02 7.14
N HIS A 55 12.41 -5.95 6.38
CA HIS A 55 12.73 -4.60 6.81
C HIS A 55 11.92 -4.18 8.05
N PHE A 56 10.60 -4.42 8.08
CA PHE A 56 9.78 -4.09 9.26
C PHE A 56 10.22 -4.84 10.52
N LEU A 57 10.69 -6.08 10.38
CA LEU A 57 11.15 -6.90 11.51
C LEU A 57 12.53 -6.47 12.02
N ALA A 58 13.33 -5.77 11.21
CA ALA A 58 14.65 -5.27 11.61
C ALA A 58 14.61 -4.08 12.59
N PHE A 59 13.46 -3.38 12.70
CA PHE A 59 13.32 -2.20 13.56
C PHE A 59 12.30 -2.43 14.68
N PRO A 60 12.64 -2.22 15.97
CA PRO A 60 11.72 -2.46 17.08
C PRO A 60 10.38 -1.71 16.99
N ALA A 61 10.39 -0.49 16.45
CA ALA A 61 9.20 0.35 16.31
C ALA A 61 8.14 -0.26 15.39
N THR A 62 8.56 -1.05 14.40
CA THR A 62 7.69 -1.76 13.43
C THR A 62 7.55 -3.24 13.77
N ALA A 63 8.59 -3.89 14.31
CA ALA A 63 8.56 -5.31 14.67
C ALA A 63 7.48 -5.63 15.72
N ARG A 64 7.20 -4.69 16.64
CA ARG A 64 6.19 -4.85 17.71
C ARG A 64 4.76 -5.16 17.21
N PHE A 65 4.45 -4.91 15.94
CA PHE A 65 3.15 -5.24 15.35
C PHE A 65 3.03 -6.71 14.89
N PHE A 66 4.15 -7.44 14.92
CA PHE A 66 4.32 -8.79 14.38
C PHE A 66 4.89 -9.78 15.40
N VAL A 67 4.78 -9.47 16.69
CA VAL A 67 5.20 -10.36 17.78
C VAL A 67 4.00 -10.98 18.50
N ARG A 68 4.23 -12.13 19.13
CA ARG A 68 3.32 -12.78 20.08
C ARG A 68 3.45 -12.11 21.46
N GLU A 69 2.64 -12.55 22.42
CA GLU A 69 2.68 -12.05 23.81
C GLU A 69 4.03 -12.29 24.50
N ASP A 70 4.73 -13.36 24.13
CA ASP A 70 6.08 -13.69 24.62
C ASP A 70 7.21 -12.90 23.93
N GLY A 71 6.85 -12.00 23.01
CA GLY A 71 7.81 -11.19 22.24
C GLY A 71 8.45 -11.91 21.04
N SER A 72 8.16 -13.19 20.82
CA SER A 72 8.65 -13.92 19.65
C SER A 72 7.91 -13.52 18.36
N PRO A 73 8.54 -13.61 17.17
CA PRO A 73 7.86 -13.32 15.90
C PRO A 73 6.64 -14.22 15.64
N ASP A 74 5.49 -13.61 15.32
CA ASP A 74 4.27 -14.30 14.90
C ASP A 74 4.36 -14.66 13.40
N ARG A 75 5.09 -15.75 13.10
CA ARG A 75 5.36 -16.20 11.72
C ARG A 75 4.10 -16.39 10.87
N GLU A 76 3.05 -16.96 11.45
CA GLU A 76 1.79 -17.21 10.76
C GLU A 76 1.10 -15.90 10.36
N ARG A 77 1.10 -14.91 11.27
CA ARG A 77 0.63 -13.56 10.95
C ARG A 77 1.48 -12.90 9.87
N ILE A 78 2.80 -12.98 9.98
CA ILE A 78 3.72 -12.38 8.99
C ILE A 78 3.41 -12.94 7.61
N GLU A 79 3.29 -14.26 7.46
CA GLU A 79 2.98 -14.88 6.18
C GLU A 79 1.62 -14.44 5.64
N ARG A 80 0.56 -14.45 6.45
CA ARG A 80 -0.75 -13.91 6.01
C ARG A 80 -0.69 -12.45 5.57
N ARG A 81 0.19 -11.66 6.19
CA ARG A 81 0.33 -10.23 5.95
C ARG A 81 1.16 -9.95 4.70
N LYS A 82 2.16 -10.77 4.36
CA LYS A 82 2.81 -10.81 3.04
C LYS A 82 1.79 -11.07 1.93
N HIS A 83 0.94 -12.09 2.09
CA HIS A 83 -0.14 -12.37 1.12
C HIS A 83 -1.13 -11.21 0.97
N SER A 84 -1.48 -10.56 2.09
CA SER A 84 -2.36 -9.38 2.08
C SER A 84 -1.73 -8.21 1.31
N LEU A 85 -0.43 -7.98 1.47
CA LEU A 85 0.33 -6.96 0.75
C LEU A 85 0.47 -7.30 -0.74
N GLY A 86 0.70 -8.57 -1.08
CA GLY A 86 0.75 -9.02 -2.47
C GLY A 86 -0.58 -8.84 -3.20
N ARG A 87 -1.71 -9.11 -2.50
CA ARG A 87 -3.03 -8.71 -2.99
C ARG A 87 -3.13 -7.20 -3.19
N TRP A 88 -2.73 -6.39 -2.21
CA TRP A 88 -2.77 -4.93 -2.35
C TRP A 88 -1.97 -4.46 -3.56
N LEU A 89 -0.80 -5.04 -3.83
CA LEU A 89 0.02 -4.73 -5.01
C LEU A 89 -0.70 -5.06 -6.32
N ARG A 90 -1.33 -6.24 -6.42
CA ARG A 90 -2.13 -6.63 -7.61
C ARG A 90 -3.31 -5.70 -7.86
N GLU A 91 -4.07 -5.40 -6.82
CA GLU A 91 -5.27 -4.55 -6.92
C GLU A 91 -4.89 -3.11 -7.30
N THR A 92 -3.80 -2.58 -6.72
CA THR A 92 -3.32 -1.23 -7.03
C THR A 92 -2.67 -1.11 -8.40
N ALA A 93 -1.98 -2.16 -8.88
CA ALA A 93 -1.39 -2.18 -10.22
C ALA A 93 -2.44 -2.19 -11.36
N ALA A 94 -3.69 -2.60 -11.08
CA ALA A 94 -4.78 -2.54 -12.05
C ALA A 94 -5.35 -1.12 -12.24
N VAL A 95 -5.27 -0.27 -11.20
CA VAL A 95 -5.81 1.09 -11.16
C VAL A 95 -7.26 1.15 -11.68
N ALA A 96 -8.11 0.21 -11.25
CA ALA A 96 -9.48 0.10 -11.77
C ALA A 96 -10.43 1.18 -11.21
N ILE A 97 -10.07 1.81 -10.08
CA ILE A 97 -10.81 2.89 -9.37
C ILE A 97 -12.34 2.72 -9.48
N ASP A 98 -12.80 1.49 -9.23
CA ASP A 98 -14.20 1.15 -9.14
C ASP A 98 -14.65 1.11 -7.68
N GLN A 99 -15.96 1.00 -7.47
CA GLN A 99 -16.56 0.93 -6.15
C GLN A 99 -15.89 -0.16 -5.27
N GLY A 100 -15.62 -1.33 -5.83
CA GLY A 100 -15.00 -2.45 -5.11
C GLY A 100 -13.60 -2.10 -4.61
N PHE A 101 -12.78 -1.52 -5.48
CA PHE A 101 -11.41 -1.09 -5.17
C PHE A 101 -11.38 0.01 -4.11
N VAL A 102 -12.24 1.02 -4.20
CA VAL A 102 -12.21 2.14 -3.23
C VAL A 102 -12.66 1.69 -1.83
N TYR A 103 -13.63 0.77 -1.72
CA TYR A 103 -14.00 0.18 -0.43
C TYR A 103 -12.95 -0.81 0.08
N TYR A 104 -12.26 -1.53 -0.80
CA TYR A 104 -11.10 -2.32 -0.44
C TYR A 104 -9.99 -1.44 0.17
N LEU A 105 -9.62 -0.34 -0.46
CA LEU A 105 -8.64 0.62 0.06
C LEU A 105 -9.08 1.23 1.40
N LEU A 106 -10.37 1.56 1.56
CA LEU A 106 -10.91 2.01 2.85
C LEU A 106 -10.74 0.93 3.93
N GLY A 107 -11.03 -0.33 3.61
CA GLY A 107 -10.80 -1.47 4.51
C GLY A 107 -9.33 -1.59 4.92
N VAL A 108 -8.41 -1.42 3.98
CA VAL A 108 -6.96 -1.37 4.27
C VAL A 108 -6.65 -0.20 5.22
N ALA A 109 -7.14 1.01 4.95
CA ALA A 109 -6.91 2.17 5.80
C ALA A 109 -7.43 1.96 7.24
N LEU A 110 -8.65 1.43 7.39
CA LEU A 110 -9.24 1.12 8.69
C LEU A 110 -8.45 0.06 9.45
N SER A 111 -7.95 -0.96 8.75
CA SER A 111 -7.13 -2.04 9.35
C SER A 111 -5.79 -1.56 9.91
N HIS A 112 -5.36 -0.33 9.60
CA HIS A 112 -4.15 0.31 10.14
C HIS A 112 -4.49 1.43 11.15
N SER A 113 -5.57 2.19 10.90
CA SER A 113 -5.90 3.42 11.62
C SER A 113 -6.95 3.26 12.74
N HIS A 114 -7.77 2.21 12.68
CA HIS A 114 -8.85 1.93 13.63
C HIS A 114 -8.76 0.47 14.12
N ARG A 115 -7.66 0.16 14.81
CA ARG A 115 -7.49 -1.12 15.54
C ARG A 115 -7.57 -0.85 17.03
N GLU A 116 -8.61 -1.36 17.67
CA GLU A 116 -8.71 -1.34 19.14
C GLU A 116 -7.86 -2.46 19.80
N HIS A 117 -7.59 -3.55 19.07
CA HIS A 117 -6.98 -4.75 19.62
C HIS A 117 -5.84 -5.31 18.74
N GLY A 118 -4.82 -5.90 19.38
CA GLY A 118 -3.70 -6.62 18.77
C GLY A 118 -2.31 -6.03 19.04
N PRO A 119 -1.22 -6.76 18.72
CA PRO A 119 0.14 -6.33 18.98
C PRO A 119 0.45 -4.96 18.39
N GLY A 120 1.05 -4.07 19.20
CA GLY A 120 1.46 -2.72 18.80
C GLY A 120 0.34 -1.68 18.68
N GLY A 121 -0.94 -2.08 18.75
CA GLY A 121 -2.10 -1.17 18.66
C GLY A 121 -2.28 -0.52 17.28
N LYS A 122 -2.78 0.73 17.27
CA LYS A 122 -2.90 1.55 16.05
C LYS A 122 -1.52 1.83 15.46
N ILE A 123 -1.42 1.76 14.13
CA ILE A 123 -0.17 2.08 13.44
C ILE A 123 -0.01 3.61 13.40
N PRO A 124 1.09 4.16 13.96
CA PRO A 124 1.37 5.58 13.87
C PRO A 124 1.47 6.04 12.40
N PRO A 125 0.84 7.16 12.01
CA PRO A 125 0.83 7.62 10.62
C PRO A 125 2.20 7.76 9.97
N GLN A 126 3.22 8.17 10.74
CA GLN A 126 4.58 8.30 10.24
C GLN A 126 5.20 6.97 9.79
N LEU A 127 4.81 5.84 10.41
CA LEU A 127 5.27 4.51 9.98
C LEU A 127 4.58 4.08 8.69
N MET A 128 3.33 4.48 8.47
CA MET A 128 2.63 4.25 7.21
C MET A 128 3.29 5.04 6.06
N VAL A 129 3.59 6.33 6.28
CA VAL A 129 4.32 7.14 5.31
C VAL A 129 5.68 6.51 4.98
N GLY A 130 6.45 6.11 6.00
CA GLY A 130 7.73 5.44 5.81
C GLY A 130 7.61 4.13 5.02
N ALA A 131 6.59 3.30 5.30
CA ALA A 131 6.34 2.07 4.56
C ALA A 131 6.02 2.32 3.07
N MET A 132 5.24 3.36 2.76
CA MET A 132 4.94 3.74 1.38
C MET A 132 6.18 4.29 0.67
N SER A 133 7.02 5.07 1.35
CA SER A 133 8.31 5.53 0.79
C SER A 133 9.25 4.37 0.48
N LEU A 134 9.37 3.39 1.37
CA LEU A 134 10.15 2.17 1.12
C LEU A 134 9.63 1.38 -0.08
N THR A 135 8.30 1.24 -0.19
CA THR A 135 7.64 0.59 -1.32
C THR A 135 7.98 1.31 -2.63
N GLN A 136 7.87 2.64 -2.65
CA GLN A 136 8.19 3.46 -3.81
C GLN A 136 9.65 3.29 -4.24
N THR A 137 10.59 3.33 -3.30
CA THR A 137 12.02 3.10 -3.59
C THR A 137 12.26 1.71 -4.16
N ALA A 138 11.65 0.67 -3.59
CA ALA A 138 11.80 -0.70 -4.08
C ALA A 138 11.24 -0.86 -5.51
N LEU A 139 10.07 -0.27 -5.79
CA LEU A 139 9.48 -0.27 -7.13
C LEU A 139 10.33 0.50 -8.14
N ALA A 140 10.88 1.66 -7.75
CA ALA A 140 11.75 2.44 -8.62
C ALA A 140 13.02 1.66 -9.00
N SER A 141 13.69 1.06 -8.01
CA SER A 141 14.88 0.23 -8.26
C SER A 141 14.56 -1.01 -9.11
N LEU A 142 13.40 -1.64 -8.90
CA LEU A 142 12.96 -2.76 -9.74
C LEU A 142 12.76 -2.33 -11.19
N LEU A 143 12.02 -1.23 -11.41
CA LEU A 143 11.75 -0.74 -12.76
C LEU A 143 13.03 -0.27 -13.46
N GLU A 144 13.97 0.33 -12.75
CA GLU A 144 15.29 0.70 -13.27
C GLU A 144 16.11 -0.53 -13.71
N ALA A 145 16.03 -1.62 -12.94
CA ALA A 145 16.76 -2.86 -13.26
C ALA A 145 16.16 -3.62 -14.45
N GLU A 146 14.82 -3.64 -14.55
CA GLU A 146 14.10 -4.48 -15.52
C GLU A 146 13.73 -3.74 -16.82
N LEU A 147 13.61 -2.42 -16.80
CA LEU A 147 13.26 -1.63 -17.97
C LEU A 147 14.52 -1.00 -18.58
N ALA A 148 14.80 -1.34 -19.84
CA ALA A 148 15.81 -0.64 -20.61
C ALA A 148 15.38 0.80 -20.88
N ASP A 149 16.34 1.73 -20.85
CA ASP A 149 16.11 3.10 -21.32
C ASP A 149 15.60 3.09 -22.76
N ALA A 150 14.59 3.91 -23.01
CA ALA A 150 14.11 4.16 -24.37
C ALA A 150 15.23 4.83 -25.17
N ARG A 151 15.88 4.06 -26.04
CA ARG A 151 16.84 4.57 -27.02
C ARG A 151 16.12 5.31 -28.14
#